data_AF-A0A1F8PLG5-F1
#
_entry.id   AF-A0A1F8PLG5-F1
#
_cell.length_a   1.000
_cell.length_b   1.000
_cell.length_c   1.000
_cell.angle_alpha   90.00
_cell.angle_beta   90.00
_cell.angle_gamma   90.00
#
_symmetry.space_group_name_H-M   'P 1'
#
loop_
_entity.id
_entity.type
_entity.pdbx_description
1 polymer ?
#
loop_
_entity_poly.entity_id
_entity_poly.type
_entity_poly.pdbx_seq_one_letter_code
_entity_poly.pdbx_strand_id
1 'polypeptide(L)'
;MQFTSRKTIGGRAWPSISLANAEQEKALTLWANSSLGLLLHWWHANKQQAGRGSIGVSALESLPVLDVTKLSKDALSRAVAIFDDMKHKELRPVNEIAQDVVRAEIDTRLATEVLGFSPELAAPDGPLALLRQKLALEPSITGSKTA
;
A
#
# COMPACT_ATOMS: atom_id res chain seq x y z
N MET A 1 -1.74 -2.26 -14.13
CA MET A 1 -3.10 -2.45 -13.59
C MET A 1 -3.90 -1.16 -13.59
N GLN A 2 -5.14 -1.20 -14.06
CA GLN A 2 -6.12 -0.12 -13.88
C GLN A 2 -7.44 -0.77 -13.45
N PHE A 3 -7.93 -0.42 -12.27
CA PHE A 3 -9.21 -0.90 -11.73
C PHE A 3 -10.30 0.17 -11.75
N THR A 4 -10.16 1.18 -12.62
CA THR A 4 -11.15 2.24 -12.75
C THR A 4 -12.40 1.71 -13.46
N SER A 5 -13.59 2.03 -12.95
CA SER A 5 -14.87 1.61 -13.54
C SER A 5 -15.15 2.19 -14.93
N ARG A 6 -14.48 3.29 -15.28
CA ARG A 6 -14.51 3.93 -16.60
C ARG A 6 -13.11 3.94 -17.21
N LYS A 7 -13.02 4.02 -18.53
CA LYS A 7 -11.74 4.21 -19.24
C LYS A 7 -11.10 5.51 -18.77
N THR A 8 -9.84 5.44 -18.36
CA THR A 8 -9.07 6.59 -17.90
C THR A 8 -7.71 6.63 -18.60
N ILE A 9 -7.22 7.83 -18.92
CA ILE A 9 -5.90 8.02 -19.50
C ILE A 9 -4.87 7.90 -18.38
N GLY A 10 -3.96 6.93 -18.47
CA GLY A 10 -2.81 6.84 -17.59
C GLY A 10 -1.75 7.89 -17.94
N GLY A 11 -0.91 8.27 -16.97
CA GLY A 11 0.24 9.13 -17.24
C GLY A 11 1.24 8.44 -18.18
N ARG A 12 1.74 9.15 -19.20
CA ARG A 12 2.72 8.63 -20.19
C ARG A 12 3.99 8.04 -19.53
N ALA A 13 4.33 8.47 -18.32
CA ALA A 13 5.53 8.06 -17.58
C ALA A 13 5.24 7.11 -16.41
N TRP A 14 4.06 6.47 -16.36
CA TRP A 14 3.72 5.52 -15.29
C TRP A 14 3.91 4.08 -15.79
N PRO A 15 4.96 3.36 -15.33
CA PRO A 15 5.14 1.97 -15.70
C PRO A 15 3.93 1.14 -15.23
N SER A 16 3.46 0.25 -16.10
CA SER A 16 2.40 -0.68 -15.75
C SER A 16 3.01 -2.01 -15.30
N ILE A 17 2.62 -2.45 -14.11
CA ILE A 17 2.87 -3.82 -13.66
C ILE A 17 1.73 -4.70 -14.18
N SER A 18 2.08 -5.86 -14.74
CA SER A 18 1.17 -6.91 -15.17
C SER A 18 1.60 -8.22 -14.51
N LEU A 19 0.62 -8.94 -13.95
CA LEU A 19 0.83 -10.27 -13.35
C LEU A 19 0.05 -11.32 -14.13
N ALA A 20 0.14 -12.58 -13.69
CA ALA A 20 -0.46 -13.70 -14.43
C ALA A 20 -2.00 -13.62 -14.52
N ASN A 21 -2.66 -12.99 -13.54
CA ASN A 21 -4.10 -12.82 -13.51
C ASN A 21 -4.53 -11.61 -12.64
N ALA A 22 -5.79 -11.21 -12.80
CA ALA A 22 -6.37 -10.07 -12.10
C ALA A 22 -6.42 -10.24 -10.57
N GLU A 23 -6.42 -11.46 -10.04
CA GLU A 23 -6.46 -11.71 -8.59
C GLU A 23 -5.14 -11.33 -7.93
N GLN A 24 -4.02 -11.76 -8.51
CA GLN A 24 -2.67 -11.36 -8.07
C GLN A 24 -2.48 -9.85 -8.18
N GLU A 25 -3.02 -9.26 -9.25
CA GLU A 25 -3.01 -7.82 -9.47
C GLU A 25 -3.75 -7.05 -8.35
N LYS A 26 -4.95 -7.52 -7.98
CA LYS A 26 -5.71 -6.95 -6.86
C LYS A 26 -4.96 -7.09 -5.53
N ALA A 27 -4.38 -8.26 -5.26
CA ALA A 27 -3.60 -8.50 -4.04
C ALA A 27 -2.36 -7.61 -3.94
N LEU A 28 -1.63 -7.41 -5.04
CA LEU A 28 -0.48 -6.50 -5.06
C LEU A 28 -0.92 -5.04 -4.87
N THR A 29 -2.07 -4.67 -5.45
CA THR A 29 -2.64 -3.32 -5.26
C THR A 29 -3.06 -3.09 -3.80
N LEU A 30 -3.64 -4.10 -3.15
CA LEU A 30 -3.95 -4.05 -1.72
C LEU A 30 -2.67 -3.86 -0.88
N TRP A 31 -1.63 -4.67 -1.14
CA TRP A 31 -0.32 -4.54 -0.50
C TRP A 31 0.26 -3.13 -0.65
N ALA A 32 0.27 -2.60 -1.87
CA ALA A 32 0.84 -1.28 -2.19
C ALA A 32 0.10 -0.11 -1.50
N ASN A 33 -1.16 -0.31 -1.09
CA ASN A 33 -1.94 0.68 -0.35
C ASN A 33 -1.91 0.49 1.17
N SER A 34 -1.27 -0.57 1.68
CA SER A 34 -1.03 -0.79 3.10
C SER A 34 0.13 0.05 3.64
N SER A 35 0.17 0.24 4.96
CA SER A 35 1.27 0.94 5.64
C SER A 35 2.61 0.21 5.52
N LEU A 36 2.61 -1.12 5.48
CA LEU A 36 3.83 -1.91 5.23
C LEU A 36 4.34 -1.72 3.80
N GLY A 37 3.43 -1.76 2.81
CA GLY A 37 3.78 -1.49 1.42
C GLY A 37 4.32 -0.07 1.22
N LEU A 38 3.68 0.92 1.85
CA LEU A 38 4.13 2.32 1.81
C LEU A 38 5.47 2.52 2.52
N LEU A 39 5.73 1.84 3.64
CA LEU A 39 7.04 1.86 4.30
C LEU A 39 8.14 1.38 3.35
N LEU A 40 7.95 0.23 2.69
CA LEU A 40 8.96 -0.32 1.79
C LEU A 40 9.15 0.53 0.53
N HIS A 41 8.04 1.03 -0.04
CA HIS A 41 8.10 2.02 -1.12
C HIS A 41 8.91 3.24 -0.69
N TRP A 42 8.60 3.82 0.46
CA TRP A 42 9.24 5.04 0.91
C TRP A 42 10.72 4.84 1.24
N TRP A 43 11.07 3.71 1.84
CA TRP A 43 12.46 3.33 2.11
C TRP A 43 13.27 3.31 0.82
N HIS A 44 12.74 2.69 -0.24
CA HIS A 44 13.44 2.49 -1.51
C HIS A 44 13.33 3.70 -2.48
N ALA A 45 12.34 4.56 -2.30
CA ALA A 45 12.11 5.69 -3.19
C ALA A 45 13.21 6.75 -3.12
N ASN A 46 13.50 7.37 -4.27
CA ASN A 46 14.27 8.60 -4.31
C ASN A 46 13.43 9.75 -3.72
N LYS A 47 14.10 10.65 -3.00
CA LYS A 47 13.50 11.76 -2.24
C LYS A 47 14.08 13.11 -2.64
N GLN A 48 14.41 13.26 -3.93
CA GLN A 48 15.02 14.49 -4.46
C GLN A 48 14.12 15.71 -4.33
N GLN A 49 12.80 15.50 -4.23
CA GLN A 49 11.81 16.53 -4.01
C GLN A 49 11.10 16.23 -2.69
N ALA A 50 11.04 17.23 -1.81
CA ALA A 50 10.38 17.08 -0.51
C ALA A 50 8.91 16.69 -0.67
N GLY A 51 8.43 15.72 0.12
CA GLY A 51 7.06 15.19 0.01
C GLY A 51 6.82 14.28 -1.19
N ARG A 52 7.86 13.93 -1.96
CA ARG A 52 7.73 13.07 -3.15
C ARG A 52 8.74 11.93 -3.16
N GLY A 53 8.25 10.73 -2.89
CA GLY A 53 8.96 9.47 -3.10
C GLY A 53 8.68 8.93 -4.50
N SER A 54 9.69 8.87 -5.37
CA SER A 54 9.56 8.28 -6.71
C SER A 54 10.45 7.04 -6.87
N ILE A 55 9.99 6.06 -7.64
CA ILE A 55 10.76 4.88 -8.04
C ILE A 55 10.80 4.84 -9.57
N GLY A 56 12.01 4.82 -10.13
CA GLY A 56 12.21 4.64 -11.58
C GLY A 56 12.10 3.17 -11.97
N VAL A 57 11.90 2.89 -13.26
CA VAL A 57 11.69 1.52 -13.77
C VAL A 57 12.83 0.57 -13.38
N SER A 58 14.08 1.00 -13.48
CA SER A 58 15.24 0.19 -13.07
C SER A 58 15.26 -0.12 -11.57
N ALA A 59 14.87 0.84 -10.73
CA ALA A 59 14.78 0.64 -9.28
C ALA A 59 13.56 -0.19 -8.86
N LEU A 60 12.56 -0.34 -9.75
CA LEU A 60 11.38 -1.17 -9.46
C LEU A 60 11.75 -2.66 -9.41
N GLU A 61 12.77 -3.09 -10.15
CA GLU A 61 13.23 -4.49 -10.19
C GLU A 61 13.73 -4.99 -8.82
N SER A 62 14.23 -4.07 -7.97
CA SER A 62 14.74 -4.38 -6.63
C SER A 62 13.80 -3.96 -5.50
N LEU A 63 12.62 -3.42 -5.80
CA LEU A 63 11.67 -2.97 -4.78
C LEU A 63 11.13 -4.18 -4.00
N PRO A 64 11.37 -4.28 -2.68
CA PRO A 64 10.77 -5.35 -1.91
C PRO A 64 9.25 -5.16 -1.84
N VAL A 65 8.52 -6.20 -2.26
CA VAL A 65 7.06 -6.26 -2.23
C VAL A 65 6.60 -7.63 -1.72
N LEU A 66 5.34 -7.73 -1.32
CA LEU A 66 4.71 -9.02 -1.06
C LEU A 66 4.75 -9.87 -2.33
N ASP A 67 5.34 -11.07 -2.22
CA ASP A 67 5.32 -12.06 -3.30
C ASP A 67 3.93 -12.71 -3.40
N VAL A 68 3.04 -12.04 -4.13
CA VAL A 68 1.65 -12.49 -4.34
C VAL A 68 1.56 -13.80 -5.12
N THR A 69 2.64 -14.24 -5.78
CA THR A 69 2.68 -15.51 -6.50
C THR A 69 2.78 -16.72 -5.57
N LYS A 70 3.20 -16.49 -4.34
CA LYS A 70 3.36 -17.53 -3.29
C LYS A 70 2.23 -17.54 -2.27
N LEU A 71 1.24 -16.66 -2.38
CA LEU A 71 0.06 -16.71 -1.52
C LEU A 71 -0.69 -18.02 -1.77
N SER A 72 -1.19 -18.63 -0.69
CA SER A 72 -2.13 -19.74 -0.82
C SER A 72 -3.39 -19.26 -1.55
N LYS A 73 -4.13 -20.18 -2.19
CA LYS A 73 -5.40 -19.84 -2.88
C LYS A 73 -6.37 -19.12 -1.95
N ASP A 74 -6.40 -19.56 -0.69
CA ASP A 74 -7.26 -19.02 0.36
C ASP A 74 -6.83 -17.60 0.79
N ALA A 75 -5.54 -17.36 1.00
CA ALA A 75 -5.01 -16.03 1.30
C ALA A 75 -5.19 -15.05 0.11
N LEU A 76 -4.97 -15.52 -1.12
CA LEU A 76 -5.21 -14.75 -2.33
C LEU A 76 -6.69 -14.36 -2.48
N SER A 77 -7.60 -15.31 -2.25
CA SER A 77 -9.04 -15.05 -2.27
C SER A 77 -9.46 -14.01 -1.23
N ARG A 78 -8.91 -14.08 -0.01
CA ARG A 78 -9.13 -13.05 1.03
C ARG A 78 -8.58 -11.69 0.62
N ALA A 79 -7.38 -11.61 0.06
CA ALA A 79 -6.82 -10.36 -0.45
C ALA A 79 -7.70 -9.74 -1.55
N VAL A 80 -8.26 -10.55 -2.45
CA VAL A 80 -9.20 -10.10 -3.48
C VAL A 80 -10.49 -9.56 -2.88
N ALA A 81 -11.07 -10.27 -1.89
CA ALA A 81 -12.28 -9.84 -1.22
C ALA A 81 -12.08 -8.49 -0.48
N ILE A 82 -10.96 -8.34 0.22
CA ILE A 82 -10.60 -7.06 0.88
C ILE A 82 -10.45 -5.96 -0.18
N PHE A 83 -9.72 -6.21 -1.27
CA PHE A 83 -9.58 -5.23 -2.34
C PHE A 83 -10.95 -4.78 -2.89
N ASP A 84 -11.84 -5.72 -3.19
CA ASP A 84 -13.14 -5.40 -3.80
C ASP A 84 -14.06 -4.60 -2.85
N ASP A 85 -13.93 -4.82 -1.54
CA ASP A 85 -14.63 -4.05 -0.50
C ASP A 85 -14.02 -2.65 -0.30
N MET A 86 -12.69 -2.54 -0.33
CA MET A 86 -11.98 -1.30 -0.02
C MET A 86 -11.83 -0.35 -1.22
N LYS A 87 -11.90 -0.82 -2.47
CA LYS A 87 -11.59 -0.04 -3.69
C LYS A 87 -12.43 1.23 -3.91
N HIS A 88 -13.56 1.36 -3.20
CA HIS A 88 -14.45 2.51 -3.27
C HIS A 88 -14.27 3.49 -2.11
N LYS A 89 -13.47 3.13 -1.11
CA LYS A 89 -13.20 3.98 0.06
C LYS A 89 -12.02 4.92 -0.27
N GLU A 90 -12.16 6.18 0.14
CA GLU A 90 -11.12 7.19 -0.08
C GLU A 90 -9.97 7.00 0.90
N LEU A 91 -8.75 6.96 0.37
CA LEU A 91 -7.52 6.94 1.16
C LEU A 91 -7.00 8.36 1.33
N ARG A 92 -6.54 8.68 2.54
CA ARG A 92 -5.86 9.95 2.79
C ARG A 92 -4.47 9.93 2.16
N PRO A 93 -3.92 11.10 1.81
CA PRO A 93 -2.54 11.19 1.37
C PRO A 93 -1.58 10.66 2.45
N VAL A 94 -0.39 10.21 2.03
CA VAL A 94 0.57 9.52 2.91
C VAL A 94 1.02 10.41 4.09
N ASN A 95 1.06 11.74 3.93
CA ASN A 95 1.36 12.65 5.04
C ASN A 95 0.29 12.66 6.15
N GLU A 96 -0.92 12.15 5.88
CA GLU A 96 -2.03 12.02 6.83
C GLU A 96 -2.32 10.55 7.18
N ILE A 97 -1.35 9.65 6.93
CA ILE A 97 -1.51 8.21 7.13
C ILE A 97 -1.91 7.83 8.56
N ALA A 98 -1.53 8.64 9.55
CA ALA A 98 -1.91 8.43 10.95
C ALA A 98 -3.41 8.62 11.22
N GLN A 99 -4.10 9.43 10.41
CA GLN A 99 -5.54 9.69 10.51
C GLN A 99 -6.37 8.89 9.49
N ASP A 100 -5.72 8.04 8.68
CA ASP A 100 -6.36 7.26 7.63
C ASP A 100 -7.01 5.99 8.19
N VAL A 101 -8.29 6.11 8.56
CA VAL A 101 -9.08 4.98 9.09
C VAL A 101 -9.29 3.87 8.05
N VAL A 102 -9.33 4.23 6.76
CA VAL A 102 -9.48 3.27 5.66
C VAL A 102 -8.21 2.46 5.51
N ARG A 103 -7.04 3.11 5.55
CA ARG A 103 -5.75 2.40 5.56
C ARG A 103 -5.55 1.58 6.82
N ALA A 104 -6.03 2.05 7.97
CA ALA A 104 -6.00 1.26 9.20
C ALA A 104 -6.81 -0.04 9.06
N GLU A 105 -7.98 0.01 8.43
CA GLU A 105 -8.76 -1.19 8.12
C GLU A 105 -8.05 -2.11 7.13
N ILE A 106 -7.44 -1.57 6.06
CA ILE A 106 -6.60 -2.34 5.12
C ILE A 106 -5.49 -3.06 5.88
N ASP A 107 -4.75 -2.35 6.72
CA ASP A 107 -3.63 -2.89 7.49
C ASP A 107 -4.08 -4.04 8.39
N THR A 108 -5.18 -3.86 9.12
CA THR A 108 -5.72 -4.89 10.01
C THR A 108 -6.11 -6.14 9.25
N ARG A 109 -6.91 -5.99 8.18
CA ARG A 109 -7.40 -7.14 7.42
C ARG A 109 -6.29 -7.83 6.65
N LEU A 110 -5.37 -7.08 6.05
CA LEU A 110 -4.20 -7.65 5.38
C LEU A 110 -3.32 -8.43 6.36
N ALA A 111 -3.03 -7.86 7.54
CA ALA A 111 -2.19 -8.52 8.54
C ALA A 111 -2.81 -9.81 9.06
N THR A 112 -4.08 -9.80 9.47
CA THR A 112 -4.71 -10.95 10.13
C THR A 112 -5.29 -11.96 9.14
N GLU A 113 -5.98 -11.50 8.09
CA GLU A 113 -6.70 -12.38 7.18
C GLU A 113 -5.78 -12.94 6.07
N VAL A 114 -4.78 -12.19 5.61
CA VAL A 114 -3.93 -12.60 4.48
C VAL A 114 -2.57 -13.10 4.94
N LEU A 115 -1.89 -12.33 5.81
CA LEU A 115 -0.53 -12.63 6.25
C LEU A 115 -0.47 -13.54 7.47
N GLY A 116 -1.59 -13.76 8.16
CA GLY A 116 -1.67 -14.63 9.34
C GLY A 116 -0.92 -14.07 10.56
N PHE A 117 -0.74 -12.76 10.63
CA PHE A 117 -0.14 -12.10 11.78
C PHE A 117 -1.13 -12.04 12.96
N SER A 118 -0.56 -11.95 14.16
CA SER A 118 -1.31 -11.80 15.40
C SER A 118 -2.16 -10.53 15.37
N PRO A 119 -3.45 -10.57 15.79
CA PRO A 119 -4.31 -9.38 15.85
C PRO A 119 -3.75 -8.22 16.68
N GLU A 120 -2.90 -8.51 17.66
CA GLU A 120 -2.20 -7.55 18.51
C GLU A 120 -1.33 -6.59 17.69
N LEU A 121 -0.79 -7.04 16.55
CA LEU A 121 -0.01 -6.19 15.65
C LEU A 121 -0.87 -5.04 15.09
N ALA A 122 -2.16 -5.32 14.88
CA ALA A 122 -3.14 -4.44 14.25
C ALA A 122 -4.15 -3.84 15.25
N ALA A 123 -3.93 -4.02 16.55
CA ALA A 123 -4.76 -3.39 17.58
C ALA A 123 -4.80 -1.85 17.40
N PRO A 124 -5.85 -1.15 17.88
CA PRO A 124 -6.01 0.30 17.69
C PRO A 124 -4.78 1.14 18.08
N ASP A 125 -4.10 0.78 19.16
CA ASP A 125 -2.87 1.39 19.64
C ASP A 125 -1.65 0.46 19.49
N GLY A 126 -1.77 -0.52 18.59
CA GLY A 126 -0.75 -1.53 18.35
C GLY A 126 0.41 -1.05 17.46
N PRO A 127 1.37 -1.94 17.16
CA PRO A 127 2.53 -1.64 16.33
C PRO A 127 2.22 -1.01 14.97
N LEU A 128 1.17 -1.45 14.26
CA LEU A 128 0.80 -0.83 12.97
C LEU A 128 0.25 0.59 13.13
N ALA A 129 -0.44 0.90 14.22
CA ALA A 129 -0.86 2.27 14.52
C ALA A 129 0.35 3.17 14.79
N LEU A 130 1.32 2.68 15.58
CA LEU A 130 2.58 3.38 15.83
C LEU A 130 3.38 3.59 14.53
N LEU A 131 3.41 2.59 13.64
CA LEU A 131 4.06 2.72 12.32
C LEU A 131 3.44 3.87 11.52
N ARG A 132 2.10 3.94 11.43
CA ARG A 132 1.41 5.03 10.73
C ARG A 132 1.75 6.39 11.34
N GLN A 133 1.77 6.51 12.66
CA GLN A 133 2.17 7.75 13.34
C GLN A 133 3.60 8.16 12.95
N LYS A 134 4.55 7.22 12.97
CA LYS A 134 5.95 7.49 12.60
C LYS A 134 6.10 7.89 11.13
N LEU A 135 5.39 7.21 10.22
CA LEU A 135 5.41 7.56 8.79
C LEU A 135 4.81 8.95 8.53
N ALA A 136 3.75 9.35 9.23
CA ALA A 136 3.18 10.69 9.08
C ALA A 136 4.14 11.81 9.50
N LEU A 137 5.02 11.51 10.47
CA LEU A 137 6.02 12.44 11.01
C LEU A 137 7.35 12.42 10.25
N GLU A 138 7.52 11.51 9.28
CA GLU A 138 8.75 11.41 8.50
C GLU A 138 8.92 12.68 7.64
N PRO A 139 9.96 13.51 7.87
CA PRO A 139 10.10 14.80 7.20
C PRO A 139 10.11 14.69 5.67
N SER A 140 10.66 13.60 5.13
CA SER A 140 10.64 13.38 3.70
C SER A 140 9.24 13.13 3.14
N ILE A 141 8.32 12.53 3.92
CA ILE A 141 6.91 12.32 3.58
C ILE A 141 6.11 13.62 3.74
N THR A 142 6.25 14.29 4.87
CA THR A 142 5.53 15.53 5.16
C THR A 142 5.94 16.65 4.20
N GLY A 143 7.22 16.67 3.81
CA GLY A 143 7.79 17.67 2.93
C GLY A 143 7.71 19.06 3.54
N SER A 144 7.13 20.01 2.80
CA SER A 144 6.89 21.38 3.28
C SER A 144 5.49 21.60 3.85
N LYS A 145 4.69 20.54 4.00
CA LYS A 145 3.34 20.67 4.58
C LYS A 145 3.45 20.79 6.10
N THR A 146 2.69 21.69 6.69
CA THR A 146 2.52 21.74 8.15
C THR A 146 1.55 20.64 8.57
N ALA A 147 1.89 19.93 9.65
CA ALA A 147 1.06 18.89 10.26
C ALA A 147 -0.24 19.47 10.84
#